data_AF-A0A1I3YYV8-F1
#
_entry.id   AF-A0A1I3YYV8-F1
#
_cell.length_a   1.000
_cell.length_b   1.000
_cell.length_c   1.000
_cell.angle_alpha   90.00
_cell.angle_beta   90.00
_cell.angle_gamma   90.00
#
_symmetry.space_group_name_H-M   'P 1'
#
loop_
_entity.id
_entity.type
_entity.pdbx_description
1 polymer ?
#
loop_
_entity_poly.entity_id
_entity_poly.type
_entity_poly.pdbx_seq_one_letter_code
_entity_poly.pdbx_strand_id
1 'polypeptide(L)'
;MLETAASPAGTGEGLSHLSGPAAVIRQVVAAHFLRNCPHVLEIGGYLQPITNYLTHTPLSVLSVDPKTVPYEAEELNGRPCRVRHVARKFQEITYDYAPRSYGLVLLGYSLKPFGRREPLGQLLFSLIDNASTVVIDYAPELERASSQVPEIVSRPTVRVHCSFELFLDDEAIAASPYAKRRFYVLHPAG
;
A
#
# COMPACT_ATOMS: atom_id res chain seq x y z
N MET A 1 -5.52 44.94 -4.02
CA MET A 1 -4.75 44.34 -2.91
C MET A 1 -5.51 43.10 -2.48
N LEU A 2 -5.06 41.93 -2.90
CA LEU A 2 -5.61 40.64 -2.46
C LEU A 2 -4.69 40.14 -1.35
N GLU A 3 -5.25 39.96 -0.15
CA GLU A 3 -4.56 39.37 0.99
C GLU A 3 -4.36 37.87 0.76
N THR A 4 -3.10 37.46 0.76
CA THR A 4 -2.70 36.05 0.74
C THR A 4 -2.95 35.45 2.11
N ALA A 5 -3.96 34.58 2.22
CA ALA A 5 -4.19 33.81 3.44
C ALA A 5 -3.02 32.83 3.64
N ALA A 6 -2.26 33.05 4.71
CA ALA A 6 -1.19 32.15 5.14
C ALA A 6 -1.79 30.80 5.58
N SER A 7 -1.28 29.71 4.99
CA SER A 7 -1.60 28.34 5.41
C SER A 7 -0.97 28.04 6.78
N PRO A 8 -1.73 27.50 7.76
CA PRO A 8 -1.13 27.01 8.99
C PRO A 8 -0.79 25.51 8.89
N ALA A 9 0.36 25.20 9.47
CA ALA A 9 0.77 23.92 10.07
C ALA A 9 1.44 22.84 9.19
N GLY A 10 2.71 22.58 9.52
CA GLY A 10 3.42 21.33 9.26
C GLY A 10 4.69 21.52 8.44
N THR A 11 5.83 21.69 9.10
CA THR A 11 7.17 21.76 8.50
C THR A 11 7.41 20.61 7.52
N GLY A 12 7.56 20.95 6.23
CA GLY A 12 7.75 20.06 5.09
C GLY A 12 9.13 19.40 5.00
N GLU A 13 9.66 18.86 6.09
CA GLU A 13 10.84 17.98 6.06
C GLU A 13 10.48 16.49 5.86
N GLY A 14 9.20 16.15 5.74
CA GLY A 14 8.75 14.75 5.75
C GLY A 14 8.64 14.15 4.35
N LEU A 15 9.59 13.27 4.00
CA LEU A 15 9.53 12.23 2.94
C LEU A 15 10.08 12.61 1.55
N SER A 16 11.34 13.04 1.48
CA SER A 16 12.07 13.17 0.19
C SER A 16 11.99 11.92 -0.71
N HIS A 17 11.81 10.75 -0.12
CA HIS A 17 11.67 9.49 -0.86
C HIS A 17 10.33 9.27 -1.58
N LEU A 18 9.37 10.17 -1.41
CA LEU A 18 8.09 10.13 -2.13
C LEU A 18 7.94 11.27 -3.14
N SER A 19 8.91 12.20 -3.20
CA SER A 19 8.79 13.43 -3.99
C SER A 19 9.36 13.33 -5.41
N GLY A 20 10.28 12.40 -5.66
CA GLY A 20 10.87 12.24 -6.99
C GLY A 20 9.94 11.58 -8.01
N PRO A 21 10.17 11.80 -9.31
CA PRO A 21 9.35 11.21 -10.38
C PRO A 21 9.41 9.68 -10.37
N ALA A 22 10.54 9.10 -9.94
CA ALA A 22 10.71 7.66 -9.81
C ALA A 22 9.85 7.06 -8.69
N ALA A 23 9.48 7.82 -7.66
CA ALA A 23 8.76 7.29 -6.50
C ALA A 23 7.38 6.70 -6.87
N VAL A 24 6.77 7.21 -7.94
CA VAL A 24 5.44 6.83 -8.45
C VAL A 24 5.42 5.45 -9.11
N ILE A 25 6.58 4.94 -9.57
CA ILE A 25 6.64 3.63 -10.25
C ILE A 25 6.10 2.51 -9.39
N ARG A 26 6.23 2.64 -8.05
CA ARG A 26 5.78 1.66 -7.08
C ARG A 26 4.26 1.48 -7.14
N GLN A 27 3.53 2.60 -7.22
CA GLN A 27 2.09 2.61 -7.35
C GLN A 27 1.63 2.04 -8.68
N VAL A 28 2.28 2.44 -9.78
CA VAL A 28 1.96 1.93 -11.13
C VAL A 28 2.13 0.41 -11.20
N VAL A 29 3.25 -0.10 -10.70
CA VAL A 29 3.55 -1.53 -10.71
C VAL A 29 2.59 -2.31 -9.80
N ALA A 30 2.27 -1.80 -8.62
CA ALA A 30 1.29 -2.45 -7.76
C ALA A 30 -0.12 -2.47 -8.36
N ALA A 31 -0.57 -1.34 -8.91
CA ALA A 31 -1.85 -1.25 -9.61
C ALA A 31 -1.93 -2.23 -10.78
N HIS A 32 -0.84 -2.38 -11.54
CA HIS A 32 -0.76 -3.36 -12.62
C HIS A 32 -1.03 -4.78 -12.12
N PHE A 33 -0.42 -5.22 -11.03
CA PHE A 33 -0.63 -6.59 -10.52
C PHE A 33 -2.04 -6.80 -9.96
N LEU A 34 -2.76 -5.75 -9.58
CA LEU A 34 -4.13 -5.82 -9.10
C LEU A 34 -5.20 -5.60 -10.19
N ARG A 35 -4.81 -5.44 -11.46
CA ARG A 35 -5.70 -5.06 -12.58
C ARG A 35 -6.90 -5.99 -12.87
N ASN A 36 -6.91 -7.18 -12.29
CA ASN A 36 -7.98 -8.17 -12.45
C ASN A 36 -8.80 -8.37 -11.16
N CYS A 37 -8.50 -7.64 -10.09
CA CYS A 37 -9.17 -7.79 -8.80
C CYS A 37 -10.45 -6.95 -8.76
N PRO A 38 -11.62 -7.54 -8.45
CA PRO A 38 -12.86 -6.77 -8.39
C PRO A 38 -12.89 -5.82 -7.19
N HIS A 39 -12.21 -6.17 -6.09
CA HIS A 39 -12.01 -5.24 -4.97
C HIS A 39 -10.51 -5.00 -4.77
N VAL A 40 -10.13 -3.78 -4.38
CA VAL A 40 -8.76 -3.42 -4.05
C VAL A 40 -8.70 -2.92 -2.60
N LEU A 41 -7.88 -3.57 -1.79
CA LEU A 41 -7.56 -3.15 -0.43
C LEU A 41 -6.10 -2.70 -0.38
N GLU A 42 -5.88 -1.47 0.06
CA GLU A 42 -4.57 -0.89 0.33
C GLU A 42 -4.42 -0.59 1.81
N ILE A 43 -3.32 -1.05 2.40
CA ILE A 43 -2.91 -0.69 3.76
C ILE A 43 -1.61 0.09 3.67
N GLY A 44 -1.61 1.33 4.17
CA GLY A 44 -0.43 2.20 4.15
C GLY A 44 -0.37 3.23 3.01
N GLY A 45 -1.51 3.60 2.41
CA GLY A 45 -1.53 4.50 1.23
C GLY A 45 -1.00 5.92 1.49
N TYR A 46 -1.07 6.40 2.73
CA TYR A 46 -0.67 7.74 3.18
C TYR A 46 -0.86 8.87 2.14
N LEU A 47 0.22 9.43 1.57
CA LEU A 47 0.17 10.57 0.66
C LEU A 47 -0.13 10.19 -0.79
N GLN A 48 0.13 8.95 -1.19
CA GLN A 48 0.08 8.52 -2.58
C GLN A 48 -0.54 7.11 -2.67
N PRO A 49 -1.83 6.97 -2.31
CA PRO A 49 -2.54 5.70 -2.45
C PRO A 49 -2.59 5.27 -3.92
N ILE A 50 -2.67 3.97 -4.18
CA ILE A 50 -2.67 3.46 -5.57
C ILE A 50 -3.94 3.79 -6.36
N THR A 51 -4.96 4.39 -5.72
CA THR A 51 -6.30 4.62 -6.30
C THR A 51 -6.25 5.25 -7.70
N ASN A 52 -5.45 6.30 -7.88
CA ASN A 52 -5.35 7.03 -9.16
C ASN A 52 -4.50 6.32 -10.22
N TYR A 53 -3.90 5.18 -9.88
CA TYR A 53 -3.06 4.38 -10.79
C TYR A 53 -3.76 3.12 -11.28
N LEU A 54 -4.93 2.80 -10.72
CA LEU A 54 -5.77 1.69 -11.18
C LEU A 54 -6.35 2.04 -12.55
N THR A 55 -6.06 1.21 -13.54
CA THR A 55 -6.53 1.40 -14.93
C THR A 55 -7.75 0.53 -15.26
N HIS A 56 -8.06 -0.45 -14.42
CA HIS A 56 -9.23 -1.32 -14.58
C HIS A 56 -10.46 -0.74 -13.85
N THR A 57 -11.53 -1.52 -13.81
CA THR A 57 -12.81 -1.14 -13.18
C THR A 57 -13.10 -2.00 -11.96
N PRO A 58 -12.43 -1.75 -10.82
CA PRO A 58 -12.81 -2.40 -9.59
C PRO A 58 -14.23 -1.98 -9.19
N LEU A 59 -14.94 -2.87 -8.51
CA LEU A 59 -16.20 -2.59 -7.83
C LEU A 59 -15.97 -1.72 -6.59
N SER A 60 -14.82 -1.86 -5.93
CA SER A 60 -14.45 -0.99 -4.80
C SER A 60 -12.95 -0.84 -4.62
N VAL A 61 -12.56 0.31 -4.06
CA VAL A 61 -11.21 0.59 -3.58
C VAL A 61 -11.29 1.07 -2.14
N LEU A 62 -10.58 0.40 -1.24
CA LEU A 62 -10.43 0.80 0.16
C LEU A 62 -8.95 1.05 0.45
N SER A 63 -8.59 2.28 0.78
CA SER A 63 -7.25 2.64 1.27
C SER A 63 -7.32 3.01 2.74
N VAL A 64 -6.45 2.43 3.56
CA VAL A 64 -6.47 2.58 5.02
C VAL A 64 -5.08 2.98 5.50
N ASP A 65 -4.99 4.17 6.06
CA ASP A 65 -3.78 4.65 6.71
C ASP A 65 -4.15 5.72 7.75
N PRO A 66 -3.54 5.75 8.95
CA PRO A 66 -3.87 6.74 9.97
C PRO A 66 -3.66 8.19 9.55
N LYS A 67 -2.84 8.43 8.53
CA LYS A 67 -2.43 9.73 8.01
C LYS A 67 -3.00 10.03 6.62
N THR A 68 -3.78 9.12 6.03
CA THR A 68 -4.48 9.44 4.76
C THR A 68 -5.51 10.53 5.00
N VAL A 69 -5.73 11.36 4.00
CA VAL A 69 -6.87 12.27 3.98
C VAL A 69 -8.13 11.43 3.71
N PRO A 70 -9.20 11.54 4.52
CA PRO A 70 -10.46 10.86 4.22
C PRO A 70 -11.03 11.28 2.87
N TYR A 71 -11.50 10.31 2.09
CA TYR A 71 -12.04 10.54 0.76
C TYR A 71 -13.10 9.49 0.43
N GLU A 72 -14.18 9.93 -0.23
CA GLU A 72 -15.26 9.06 -0.68
C GLU A 72 -15.69 9.44 -2.11
N ALA A 73 -15.88 8.44 -2.96
CA ALA A 73 -16.50 8.60 -4.27
C ALA A 73 -17.24 7.31 -4.66
N GLU A 74 -18.19 7.43 -5.58
CA GLU A 74 -18.94 6.30 -6.15
C GLU A 74 -18.50 5.96 -7.59
N GLU A 75 -17.49 6.67 -8.09
CA GLU A 75 -16.87 6.41 -9.37
C GLU A 75 -15.34 6.47 -9.28
N LEU A 76 -14.69 5.71 -10.16
CA LEU A 76 -13.26 5.78 -10.44
C LEU A 76 -13.07 5.80 -11.95
N ASN A 77 -12.33 6.80 -12.46
CA ASN A 77 -12.11 6.99 -13.90
C ASN A 77 -13.41 7.03 -14.73
N GLY A 78 -14.46 7.67 -14.20
CA GLY A 78 -15.78 7.81 -14.85
C GLY A 78 -16.57 6.51 -14.95
N ARG A 79 -16.27 5.51 -14.10
CA ARG A 79 -16.97 4.23 -14.06
C ARG A 79 -17.38 3.89 -12.63
N PRO A 80 -18.50 3.17 -12.42
CA PRO A 80 -18.98 2.83 -11.08
C PRO A 80 -17.92 2.10 -10.26
N CYS A 81 -17.59 2.65 -9.10
CA CYS A 81 -16.62 2.09 -8.16
C CYS A 81 -16.78 2.76 -6.80
N ARG A 82 -17.02 1.98 -5.74
CA ARG A 82 -17.05 2.53 -4.38
C ARG A 82 -15.62 2.77 -3.88
N VAL A 83 -15.18 4.03 -3.89
CA VAL A 83 -13.85 4.45 -3.41
C VAL A 83 -13.97 5.00 -2.01
N ARG A 84 -13.12 4.52 -1.09
CA ARG A 84 -13.03 4.99 0.30
C ARG A 84 -11.57 5.06 0.75
N HIS A 85 -11.14 6.22 1.24
CA HIS A 85 -9.88 6.39 1.98
C HIS A 85 -10.22 6.66 3.45
N VAL A 86 -9.70 5.83 4.35
CA VAL A 86 -10.08 5.83 5.76
C VAL A 86 -8.87 6.15 6.63
N ALA A 87 -8.97 7.26 7.37
CA ALA A 87 -7.96 7.72 8.32
C ALA A 87 -7.98 6.91 9.64
N ARG A 88 -7.60 5.64 9.56
CA ARG A 88 -7.57 4.69 10.68
C ARG A 88 -6.38 3.75 10.56
N LYS A 89 -6.03 3.08 11.66
CA LYS A 89 -5.15 1.91 11.57
C LYS A 89 -5.94 0.74 11.00
N PHE A 90 -5.28 -0.10 10.21
CA PHE A 90 -5.93 -1.24 9.58
C PHE A 90 -6.53 -2.23 10.60
N GLN A 91 -6.01 -2.25 11.83
CA GLN A 91 -6.55 -3.07 12.93
C GLN A 91 -7.82 -2.51 13.59
N GLU A 92 -8.24 -1.29 13.25
CA GLU A 92 -9.40 -0.60 13.86
C GLU A 92 -10.66 -0.69 13.01
N ILE A 93 -10.60 -1.36 11.85
CA ILE A 93 -11.74 -1.47 10.94
C ILE A 93 -12.06 -2.93 10.64
N THR A 94 -13.29 -3.15 10.18
CA THR A 94 -13.78 -4.47 9.73
C THR A 94 -13.62 -4.58 8.22
N TYR A 95 -13.20 -5.77 7.78
CA TYR A 95 -13.12 -6.12 6.37
C TYR A 95 -14.18 -7.16 6.07
N ASP A 96 -15.01 -6.87 5.08
CA ASP A 96 -16.09 -7.76 4.62
C ASP A 96 -15.86 -8.09 3.14
N TYR A 97 -14.92 -9.00 2.90
CA TYR A 97 -14.61 -9.51 1.58
C TYR A 97 -14.77 -11.02 1.58
N ALA A 98 -15.44 -11.55 0.55
CA ALA A 98 -15.39 -12.97 0.28
C ALA A 98 -13.94 -13.41 -0.01
N PRO A 99 -13.53 -14.63 0.39
CA PRO A 99 -12.23 -15.17 0.01
C PRO A 99 -12.01 -15.07 -1.51
N ARG A 100 -10.80 -14.69 -1.92
CA ARG A 100 -10.35 -14.51 -3.31
C ARG A 100 -11.06 -13.39 -4.08
N SER A 101 -11.86 -12.54 -3.45
CA SER A 101 -12.56 -11.45 -4.15
C SER A 101 -11.77 -10.13 -4.23
N TYR A 102 -10.62 -10.02 -3.56
CA TYR A 102 -9.88 -8.75 -3.48
C TYR A 102 -8.38 -8.93 -3.68
N GLY A 103 -7.77 -7.89 -4.24
CA GLY A 103 -6.33 -7.69 -4.21
C GLY A 103 -5.92 -6.92 -2.96
N LEU A 104 -4.80 -7.30 -2.36
CA LEU A 104 -4.20 -6.59 -1.23
C LEU A 104 -2.89 -5.94 -1.68
N VAL A 105 -2.67 -4.69 -1.30
CA VAL A 105 -1.39 -4.00 -1.51
C VAL A 105 -0.86 -3.40 -0.20
N LEU A 106 0.45 -3.58 -0.02
CA LEU A 106 1.26 -3.06 1.07
C LEU A 106 2.46 -2.31 0.48
N LEU A 107 2.27 -1.05 0.07
CA LEU A 107 3.37 -0.20 -0.41
C LEU A 107 4.11 0.46 0.74
N GLY A 108 5.44 0.52 0.66
CA GLY A 108 6.21 1.10 1.75
C GLY A 108 6.11 0.30 3.06
N TYR A 109 5.91 -1.01 2.99
CA TYR A 109 5.66 -1.87 4.15
C TYR A 109 6.67 -1.59 5.27
N SER A 110 6.16 -1.18 6.42
CA SER A 110 6.95 -0.89 7.63
C SER A 110 6.01 -0.79 8.85
N LEU A 111 5.14 -1.80 9.01
CA LEU A 111 4.08 -1.81 10.03
C LEU A 111 4.65 -1.85 11.45
N LYS A 112 4.17 -0.94 12.30
CA LYS A 112 4.46 -0.93 13.75
C LYS A 112 3.40 -1.72 14.52
N PRO A 113 3.74 -2.24 15.71
CA PRO A 113 2.74 -2.77 16.64
C PRO A 113 1.64 -1.73 16.93
N PHE A 114 0.42 -2.20 17.21
CA PHE A 114 -0.68 -1.34 17.64
C PHE A 114 -1.12 -1.68 19.06
N GLY A 115 -0.65 -0.88 20.02
CA GLY A 115 -0.88 -1.18 21.44
C GLY A 115 -0.25 -2.53 21.78
N ARG A 116 -1.07 -3.49 22.23
CA ARG A 116 -0.65 -4.88 22.50
C ARG A 116 -0.78 -5.81 21.30
N ARG A 117 -1.24 -5.33 20.14
CA ARG A 117 -1.40 -6.16 18.94
C ARG A 117 -0.11 -6.19 18.14
N GLU A 118 0.34 -7.41 17.83
CA GLU A 118 1.48 -7.65 16.95
C GLU A 118 1.27 -7.02 15.57
N PRO A 119 2.34 -6.50 14.94
CA PRO A 119 2.26 -5.96 13.58
C PRO A 119 1.90 -7.07 12.57
N LEU A 120 2.47 -8.26 12.77
CA LEU A 120 2.15 -9.50 12.08
C LEU A 120 1.16 -10.32 12.91
N GLY A 121 -0.11 -9.90 12.90
CA GLY A 121 -1.18 -10.57 13.64
C GLY A 121 -2.05 -11.46 12.75
N GLN A 122 -2.92 -12.25 13.40
CA GLN A 122 -3.92 -13.09 12.75
C GLN A 122 -4.76 -12.31 11.72
N LEU A 123 -5.08 -11.04 12.00
CA LEU A 123 -5.82 -10.20 11.07
C LEU A 123 -5.06 -9.99 9.74
N LEU A 124 -3.80 -9.58 9.80
CA LEU A 124 -3.00 -9.33 8.59
C LEU A 124 -2.78 -10.63 7.81
N PHE A 125 -2.47 -11.73 8.50
CA PHE A 125 -2.33 -13.03 7.85
C PHE A 125 -3.64 -13.51 7.23
N SER A 126 -4.79 -13.32 7.89
CA SER A 126 -6.09 -13.63 7.29
C SER A 126 -6.34 -12.82 6.03
N LEU A 127 -5.98 -11.52 6.02
CA LEU A 127 -6.12 -10.69 4.82
C LEU A 127 -5.22 -11.17 3.66
N ILE A 128 -3.98 -11.55 3.98
CA ILE A 128 -3.03 -12.10 3.00
C ILE A 128 -3.51 -13.43 2.45
N ASP A 129 -3.91 -14.35 3.33
CA ASP A 129 -4.30 -15.72 2.98
C ASP A 129 -5.61 -15.77 2.19
N ASN A 130 -6.49 -14.77 2.34
CA ASN A 130 -7.78 -14.68 1.64
C ASN A 130 -7.78 -13.76 0.41
N ALA A 131 -6.73 -12.98 0.15
CA ALA A 131 -6.64 -12.17 -1.06
C ALA A 131 -6.55 -13.07 -2.32
N SER A 132 -6.86 -12.56 -3.51
CA SER A 132 -6.53 -13.23 -4.78
C SER A 132 -5.10 -12.94 -5.22
N THR A 133 -4.61 -11.75 -4.92
CA THR A 133 -3.25 -11.28 -5.20
C THR A 133 -2.79 -10.37 -4.09
N VAL A 134 -1.55 -10.54 -3.62
CA VAL A 134 -0.93 -9.65 -2.64
C VAL A 134 0.30 -9.01 -3.25
N VAL A 135 0.40 -7.69 -3.18
CA VAL A 135 1.59 -6.94 -3.58
C VAL A 135 2.23 -6.33 -2.35
N ILE A 136 3.52 -6.60 -2.16
CA ILE A 136 4.32 -6.04 -1.07
C ILE A 136 5.50 -5.30 -1.66
N ASP A 137 5.70 -4.06 -1.24
CA ASP A 137 6.89 -3.25 -1.53
C ASP A 137 7.50 -2.76 -0.22
N TYR A 138 8.82 -2.89 -0.09
CA TYR A 138 9.55 -2.35 1.05
C TYR A 138 10.97 -1.94 0.68
N ALA A 139 11.56 -1.08 1.51
CA ALA A 139 12.99 -0.80 1.48
C ALA A 139 13.72 -1.90 2.26
N PRO A 140 14.62 -2.68 1.63
CA PRO A 140 15.29 -3.80 2.29
C PRO A 140 16.26 -3.36 3.38
N GLU A 141 16.71 -2.10 3.36
CA GLU A 141 17.58 -1.52 4.38
C GLU A 141 16.83 -1.06 5.64
N LEU A 142 15.49 -1.13 5.65
CA LEU A 142 14.69 -0.86 6.85
C LEU A 142 14.49 -2.14 7.66
N GLU A 143 15.17 -2.22 8.81
CA GLU A 143 15.18 -3.39 9.73
C GLU A 143 13.77 -3.96 10.01
N ARG A 144 12.79 -3.08 10.23
CA ARG A 144 11.42 -3.49 10.54
C ARG A 144 10.79 -4.26 9.38
N ALA A 145 10.99 -3.79 8.16
CA ALA A 145 10.42 -4.43 6.99
C ALA A 145 11.21 -5.69 6.63
N SER A 146 12.54 -5.63 6.71
CA SER A 146 13.42 -6.75 6.39
C SER A 146 13.30 -7.92 7.36
N SER A 147 12.90 -7.70 8.62
CA SER A 147 12.60 -8.78 9.56
C SER A 147 11.21 -9.38 9.35
N GLN A 148 10.21 -8.58 8.98
CA GLN A 148 8.81 -9.03 8.91
C GLN A 148 8.39 -9.62 7.56
N VAL A 149 8.85 -9.05 6.43
CA VAL A 149 8.43 -9.53 5.11
C VAL A 149 8.82 -10.99 4.85
N PRO A 150 10.01 -11.49 5.26
CA PRO A 150 10.33 -12.90 5.14
C PRO A 150 9.33 -13.83 5.86
N GLU A 151 8.77 -13.41 7.01
CA GLU A 151 7.75 -14.19 7.71
C GLU A 151 6.43 -14.26 6.96
N ILE A 152 6.12 -13.27 6.10
CA ILE A 152 4.96 -13.31 5.21
C ILE A 152 5.24 -14.22 4.01
N VAL A 153 6.38 -14.01 3.35
CA VAL A 153 6.72 -14.68 2.08
C VAL A 153 7.00 -16.17 2.26
N SER A 154 7.48 -16.60 3.44
CA SER A 154 7.75 -18.01 3.75
C SER A 154 6.53 -18.80 4.22
N ARG A 155 5.34 -18.18 4.35
CA ARG A 155 4.15 -18.90 4.79
C ARG A 155 3.75 -19.97 3.77
N PRO A 156 3.34 -21.17 4.21
CA PRO A 156 2.90 -22.23 3.30
C PRO A 156 1.56 -21.91 2.59
N THR A 157 0.83 -20.92 3.08
CA THR A 157 -0.48 -20.48 2.52
C THR A 157 -0.33 -19.55 1.31
N VAL A 158 0.88 -19.14 0.97
CA VAL A 158 1.17 -18.28 -0.19
C VAL A 158 2.29 -18.88 -1.05
N ARG A 159 2.28 -18.52 -2.32
CA ARG A 159 3.36 -18.77 -3.29
C ARG A 159 3.83 -17.44 -3.86
N VAL A 160 5.14 -17.30 -4.01
CA VAL A 160 5.72 -16.18 -4.75
C VAL A 160 5.41 -16.38 -6.23
N HIS A 161 4.57 -15.50 -6.78
CA HIS A 161 4.31 -15.46 -8.21
C HIS A 161 5.41 -14.69 -8.95
N CYS A 162 5.85 -13.58 -8.37
CA CYS A 162 6.91 -12.74 -8.92
C CYS A 162 7.66 -12.02 -7.79
N SER A 163 8.97 -11.80 -7.96
CA SER A 163 9.75 -10.92 -7.09
C SER A 163 10.81 -10.19 -7.89
N PHE A 164 11.02 -8.91 -7.62
CA PHE A 164 12.01 -8.09 -8.31
C PHE A 164 12.47 -6.94 -7.43
N GLU A 165 13.54 -6.29 -7.84
CA GLU A 165 14.11 -5.13 -7.17
C GLU A 165 13.99 -3.91 -8.08
N LEU A 166 13.70 -2.76 -7.48
CA LEU A 166 13.78 -1.47 -8.15
C LEU A 166 14.85 -0.65 -7.47
N PHE A 167 15.67 0.01 -8.29
CA PHE A 167 16.54 1.09 -7.84
C PHE A 167 15.94 2.41 -8.33
N LEU A 168 15.57 3.28 -7.40
CA LEU A 168 15.04 4.60 -7.66
C LEU A 168 16.21 5.56 -7.75
N ASP A 169 16.68 5.81 -8.97
CA ASP A 169 17.74 6.77 -9.25
C ASP A 169 17.19 8.20 -9.12
N ASP A 170 17.23 8.69 -7.88
CA ASP A 170 16.76 10.01 -7.48
C ASP A 170 17.77 10.60 -6.49
N GLU A 171 18.34 11.74 -6.87
CA GLU A 171 19.38 12.45 -6.11
C GLU A 171 18.94 12.74 -4.67
N ALA A 172 17.65 13.01 -4.43
CA ALA A 172 17.12 13.31 -3.11
C ALA A 172 17.18 12.13 -2.13
N ILE A 173 17.34 10.90 -2.65
CA ILE A 173 17.35 9.67 -1.87
C ILE A 173 18.50 8.73 -2.17
N ALA A 174 19.42 9.10 -3.05
CA ALA A 174 20.50 8.24 -3.54
C ALA A 174 21.33 7.59 -2.41
N ALA A 175 21.54 8.30 -1.31
CA ALA A 175 22.27 7.82 -0.13
C ALA A 175 21.37 7.31 1.01
N SER A 176 20.07 7.12 0.75
CA SER A 176 19.09 6.72 1.76
C SER A 176 18.63 5.27 1.58
N PRO A 177 18.13 4.63 2.66
CA PRO A 177 17.52 3.30 2.61
C PRO A 177 16.37 3.13 1.61
N TYR A 178 15.82 4.24 1.10
CA TYR A 178 14.65 4.24 0.24
C TYR A 178 14.97 4.12 -1.26
N ALA A 179 16.23 4.32 -1.66
CA ALA A 179 16.65 4.20 -3.06
C ALA A 179 16.44 2.78 -3.60
N LYS A 180 16.64 1.75 -2.78
CA LYS A 180 16.38 0.37 -3.14
C LYS A 180 15.01 -0.08 -2.66
N ARG A 181 14.24 -0.73 -3.53
CA ARG A 181 12.93 -1.33 -3.24
C ARG A 181 12.95 -2.80 -3.59
N ARG A 182 12.29 -3.62 -2.77
CA ARG A 182 12.02 -5.03 -3.07
C ARG A 182 10.52 -5.23 -3.19
N PHE A 183 10.11 -5.84 -4.29
CA PHE A 183 8.73 -6.21 -4.56
C PHE A 183 8.52 -7.71 -4.45
N TYR A 184 7.38 -8.08 -3.88
CA TYR A 184 6.82 -9.42 -3.96
C TYR A 184 5.39 -9.35 -4.46
N VAL A 185 5.06 -10.21 -5.42
CA VAL A 185 3.70 -10.53 -5.83
C VAL A 185 3.43 -11.95 -5.37
N LEU A 186 2.46 -12.10 -4.47
CA LEU A 186 2.09 -13.37 -3.89
C LEU A 186 0.70 -13.76 -4.39
N HIS A 187 0.55 -15.03 -4.69
CA HIS A 187 -0.77 -15.65 -4.84
C HIS A 187 -0.94 -16.62 -3.68
N PRO A 188 -2.14 -16.77 -3.12
CA PRO A 188 -2.34 -17.84 -2.16
C PRO A 188 -2.22 -19.24 -2.77
N ALA A 189 -1.86 -20.21 -1.94
CA ALA A 189 -1.44 -21.55 -2.34
C ALA A 189 -2.61 -22.53 -2.58
N GLY A 190 -3.87 -22.09 -2.43
CA GLY A 190 -5.09 -22.90 -2.59
C GLY A 190 -6.23 -22.14 -3.22
#